data_AF-A0A1S3KEJ8-F1
#
_entry.id   AF-A0A1S3KEJ8-F1
#
_cell.length_a   1.000
_cell.length_b   1.000
_cell.length_c   1.000
_cell.angle_alpha   90.00
_cell.angle_beta   90.00
_cell.angle_gamma   90.00
#
_symmetry.space_group_name_H-M   'P 1'
#
loop_
_entity.id
_entity.type
_entity.pdbx_description
1 polymer ?
#
loop_
_entity_poly.entity_id
_entity_poly.type
_entity_poly.pdbx_seq_one_letter_code
_entity_poly.pdbx_strand_id
1 'polypeptide(L)'
;MDFDKVVQLVGEFGRIQLRTAAFSGLVTMSTALQMMVTLFMQQSPPHRCAIPGLANDTFEIQGTWHQYLINQTIPVDENGEYEGCLWRSGNDSGNGSVLPCKDLVYDTSVFPRTFPTEFGLLCDDSLLVNMANVVYLAGVAAGAAVGGLAADLIGRKSVSFLACFVHGVGGLGAALSPNYGAYVAFRFFVGSCHGILNSSVTVLSMYNHVKAWSLCHQEDD
;
A
#
# COMPACT_ATOMS: atom_id res chain seq x y z
N MET A 1 26.63 -23.44 -32.95
CA MET A 1 26.42 -24.26 -31.75
C MET A 1 24.93 -24.42 -31.60
N ASP A 2 24.41 -25.65 -31.67
CA ASP A 2 22.98 -25.93 -31.55
C ASP A 2 22.51 -25.65 -30.13
N PHE A 3 21.55 -24.74 -29.98
CA PHE A 3 20.95 -24.40 -28.69
C PHE A 3 20.31 -25.63 -28.02
N ASP A 4 19.76 -26.55 -28.81
CA ASP A 4 19.17 -27.81 -28.34
C ASP A 4 20.20 -28.76 -27.71
N LYS A 5 21.46 -28.72 -28.15
CA LYS A 5 22.54 -29.51 -27.54
C LYS A 5 22.96 -28.93 -26.20
N VAL A 6 22.98 -27.60 -26.07
CA VAL A 6 23.24 -26.91 -24.79
C VAL A 6 22.14 -27.23 -23.79
N VAL A 7 20.88 -27.27 -24.21
CA VAL A 7 19.74 -27.62 -23.35
C VAL A 7 19.79 -29.10 -22.91
N GLN A 8 20.27 -30.01 -23.77
CA GLN A 8 20.49 -31.41 -23.38
C GLN A 8 21.66 -31.61 -22.41
N LEU A 9 22.76 -30.84 -22.54
CA LEU A 9 23.91 -30.91 -21.63
C LEU A 9 23.61 -30.31 -20.23
N VAL A 10 22.91 -29.19 -20.17
CA VAL A 10 22.55 -28.52 -18.89
C VAL A 10 21.65 -29.40 -17.99
N GLY A 11 21.00 -30.42 -18.58
CA GLY A 11 19.98 -31.21 -17.91
C GLY A 11 18.69 -30.41 -17.71
N GLU A 12 17.55 -31.08 -17.83
CA GLU A 12 16.27 -30.44 -17.54
C GLU A 12 16.27 -29.87 -16.11
N PHE A 13 15.74 -28.64 -15.94
CA PHE A 13 15.50 -28.03 -14.63
C PHE A 13 14.99 -29.08 -13.66
N GLY A 14 15.79 -29.43 -12.65
CA GLY A 14 15.41 -30.47 -11.71
C GLY A 14 14.07 -30.13 -11.06
N ARG A 15 13.20 -31.13 -10.84
CA ARG A 15 11.85 -30.92 -10.26
C ARG A 15 11.85 -30.08 -8.98
N ILE A 16 12.93 -30.14 -8.20
CA ILE A 16 13.12 -29.35 -6.98
C ILE A 16 13.43 -27.87 -7.27
N GLN A 17 14.26 -27.59 -8.28
CA GLN A 17 14.53 -26.21 -8.74
C GLN A 17 13.27 -25.58 -9.31
N LEU A 18 12.51 -26.31 -10.14
CA LEU A 18 11.24 -25.83 -10.67
C LEU A 18 10.23 -25.53 -9.56
N ARG A 19 10.09 -26.42 -8.57
CA ARG A 19 9.23 -26.19 -7.39
C ARG A 19 9.66 -24.96 -6.59
N THR A 20 10.97 -24.77 -6.41
CA THR A 20 11.50 -23.63 -5.64
C THR A 20 11.29 -22.32 -6.40
N ALA A 21 11.52 -22.31 -7.72
CA ALA A 21 11.26 -21.17 -8.59
C ALA A 21 9.77 -20.79 -8.62
N ALA A 22 8.88 -21.78 -8.76
CA ALA A 22 7.43 -21.57 -8.71
C ALA A 22 6.97 -20.98 -7.37
N PHE A 23 7.48 -21.50 -6.25
CA PHE A 23 7.19 -20.96 -4.93
C PHE A 23 7.69 -19.51 -4.77
N SER A 24 8.92 -19.22 -5.20
CA SER A 24 9.43 -17.84 -5.16
C SER A 24 8.62 -16.89 -6.04
N GLY A 25 8.17 -17.34 -7.22
CA GLY A 25 7.32 -16.53 -8.10
C GLY A 25 5.98 -16.19 -7.44
N LEU A 26 5.33 -17.19 -6.81
CA LEU A 26 4.08 -16.98 -6.09
C LEU A 26 4.22 -15.99 -4.93
N VAL A 27 5.33 -16.08 -4.18
CA VAL A 27 5.63 -15.13 -3.09
C VAL A 27 5.82 -13.72 -3.63
N THR A 28 6.58 -13.54 -4.70
CA THR A 28 6.80 -12.22 -5.32
C THR A 28 5.51 -11.63 -5.88
N MET A 29 4.63 -12.45 -6.45
CA MET A 29 3.31 -11.98 -6.90
C MET A 29 2.47 -11.48 -5.72
N SER A 30 2.46 -12.22 -4.60
CA SER A 30 1.72 -11.82 -3.39
C SER A 30 2.23 -10.50 -2.81
N THR A 31 3.56 -10.31 -2.75
CA THR A 31 4.16 -9.07 -2.24
C THR A 31 3.91 -7.88 -3.17
N ALA A 32 3.91 -8.11 -4.50
CA ALA A 32 3.55 -7.08 -5.48
C ALA A 32 2.08 -6.65 -5.36
N LEU A 33 1.16 -7.60 -5.18
CA LEU A 33 -0.26 -7.30 -4.94
C LEU A 33 -0.46 -6.47 -3.66
N GLN A 34 0.25 -6.81 -2.58
CA GLN A 34 0.24 -6.02 -1.35
C GLN A 34 0.76 -4.60 -1.54
N MET A 35 1.77 -4.41 -2.39
CA MET A 35 2.27 -3.08 -2.75
C MET A 35 1.25 -2.28 -3.58
N MET A 36 0.51 -2.92 -4.49
CA MET A 36 -0.54 -2.24 -5.27
C MET A 36 -1.71 -1.80 -4.39
N VAL A 37 -2.14 -2.64 -3.44
CA VAL A 37 -3.25 -2.32 -2.52
C VAL A 37 -2.98 -1.03 -1.75
N THR A 38 -1.72 -0.70 -1.44
CA THR A 38 -1.39 0.52 -0.67
C THR A 38 -1.75 1.80 -1.42
N LEU A 39 -1.55 1.80 -2.75
CA LEU A 39 -1.85 2.94 -3.59
C LEU A 39 -3.35 3.20 -3.68
N PHE A 40 -4.15 2.14 -3.81
CA PHE A 40 -5.61 2.27 -3.83
C PHE A 40 -6.17 2.76 -2.49
N MET A 41 -5.55 2.36 -1.37
CA MET A 41 -5.94 2.83 -0.04
C MET A 41 -5.56 4.29 0.23
N GLN A 42 -4.66 4.88 -0.55
CA GLN A 42 -4.20 6.26 -0.39
C GLN A 42 -5.06 7.28 -1.15
N GLN A 43 -5.97 6.83 -2.01
CA GLN A 43 -6.89 7.71 -2.73
C GLN A 43 -7.91 8.32 -1.76
N SER A 44 -7.84 9.63 -1.56
CA SER A 44 -8.87 10.39 -0.86
C SER A 44 -10.04 10.68 -1.81
N PRO A 45 -11.28 10.28 -1.47
CA PRO A 45 -12.43 10.64 -2.28
C PRO A 45 -12.68 12.16 -2.22
N PRO A 46 -13.39 12.71 -3.23
CA PRO A 46 -13.93 14.06 -3.14
C PRO A 46 -14.76 14.18 -1.86
N HIS A 47 -14.48 15.21 -1.08
CA HIS A 47 -15.09 15.43 0.21
C HIS A 47 -15.41 16.90 0.39
N ARG A 48 -16.40 17.17 1.23
CA ARG A 48 -16.81 18.52 1.58
C ARG A 48 -17.30 18.57 3.02
N CYS A 49 -17.43 19.75 3.58
CA CYS A 49 -17.95 19.89 4.93
C CYS A 49 -19.45 19.62 5.01
N ALA A 50 -19.87 19.01 6.13
CA ALA A 50 -21.28 18.86 6.47
C ALA A 50 -21.87 20.22 6.87
N ILE A 51 -23.05 20.54 6.34
CA ILE A 51 -23.72 21.80 6.66
C ILE A 51 -24.33 21.71 8.07
N PRO A 52 -23.94 22.59 9.02
CA PRO A 52 -24.48 22.55 10.37
C PRO A 52 -25.98 22.89 10.36
N GLY A 53 -26.79 21.99 10.94
CA GLY A 53 -28.25 22.16 11.01
C GLY A 53 -29.05 21.39 9.95
N LEU A 54 -28.38 20.71 9.01
CA LEU A 54 -29.03 19.83 8.04
C LEU A 54 -28.87 18.35 8.42
N ALA A 55 -29.97 17.68 8.78
CA ALA A 55 -29.94 16.33 9.37
C ALA A 55 -29.73 15.17 8.37
N ASN A 56 -29.69 15.43 7.06
CA ASN A 56 -29.53 14.40 6.03
C ASN A 56 -28.72 14.92 4.83
N ASP A 57 -27.55 15.48 5.13
CA ASP A 57 -26.66 16.05 4.14
C ASP A 57 -25.90 14.95 3.38
N THR A 58 -26.14 14.83 2.08
CA THR A 58 -25.46 13.88 1.18
C THR A 58 -24.53 14.63 0.24
N PHE A 59 -23.42 14.03 -0.19
CA PHE A 59 -22.49 14.69 -1.11
C PHE A 59 -23.19 15.09 -2.42
N GLU A 60 -24.06 14.24 -2.93
CA GLU A 60 -24.89 14.52 -4.11
C GLU A 60 -25.82 15.70 -3.90
N ILE A 61 -25.97 16.51 -4.95
CA ILE A 61 -26.81 17.71 -4.95
C ILE A 61 -28.29 17.29 -5.00
N GLN A 62 -28.97 17.45 -3.86
CA GLN A 62 -30.40 17.10 -3.72
C GLN A 62 -31.35 18.08 -4.42
N GLY A 63 -30.86 19.24 -4.86
CA GLY A 63 -31.63 20.25 -5.58
C GLY A 63 -30.96 21.63 -5.62
N THR A 64 -31.65 22.63 -6.19
CA THR A 64 -31.14 24.00 -6.32
C THR A 64 -30.93 24.71 -4.99
N TRP A 65 -31.77 24.41 -3.99
CA TRP A 65 -31.63 24.95 -2.64
C TRP A 65 -30.34 24.46 -1.94
N HIS A 66 -29.98 23.20 -2.18
CA HIS A 66 -28.80 22.56 -1.60
C HIS A 66 -27.52 23.15 -2.21
N GLN A 67 -27.53 23.33 -3.52
CA GLN A 67 -26.43 23.97 -4.25
C GLN A 67 -26.20 25.42 -3.79
N TYR A 68 -27.28 26.17 -3.53
CA TYR A 68 -27.19 27.51 -2.99
C TYR A 68 -26.52 27.54 -1.61
N LEU A 69 -26.91 26.62 -0.71
CA LEU A 69 -26.30 26.51 0.62
C LEU A 69 -24.82 26.10 0.55
N ILE A 70 -24.46 25.15 -0.32
CA ILE A 70 -23.07 24.74 -0.53
C ILE A 70 -22.22 25.95 -0.97
N ASN A 71 -22.69 26.71 -1.96
CA ASN A 71 -21.95 27.87 -2.47
C ASN A 71 -21.75 28.98 -1.42
N GLN A 72 -22.68 29.11 -0.46
CA GLN A 72 -22.52 30.06 0.64
C GLN A 72 -21.57 29.54 1.74
N THR A 73 -21.67 28.25 2.08
CA THR A 73 -20.98 27.67 3.23
C THR A 73 -19.55 27.23 2.92
N ILE A 74 -19.27 26.79 1.69
CA ILE A 74 -17.98 26.23 1.31
C ILE A 74 -17.18 27.25 0.52
N PRO A 75 -15.94 27.59 0.94
CA PRO A 75 -15.07 28.44 0.17
C PRO A 75 -14.62 27.79 -1.14
N VAL A 76 -14.34 28.64 -2.11
CA VAL A 76 -13.90 28.26 -3.44
C VAL A 76 -12.52 28.86 -3.62
N ASP A 77 -11.58 28.05 -4.08
CA ASP A 77 -10.22 28.43 -4.41
C ASP A 77 -10.17 29.41 -5.60
N GLU A 78 -9.01 30.03 -5.81
CA GLU A 78 -8.74 30.89 -6.97
C GLU A 78 -9.00 30.16 -8.32
N ASN A 79 -8.91 28.83 -8.33
CA ASN A 79 -9.15 27.97 -9.49
C ASN A 79 -10.64 27.67 -9.73
N GLY A 80 -11.54 28.12 -8.86
CA GLY A 80 -12.98 27.81 -8.96
C GLY A 80 -13.36 26.43 -8.39
N GLU A 81 -12.44 25.75 -7.69
CA GLU A 81 -12.68 24.45 -7.04
C GLU A 81 -13.08 24.65 -5.57
N TYR A 82 -13.94 23.79 -5.02
CA TYR A 82 -14.36 23.88 -3.62
C TYR A 82 -13.27 23.39 -2.66
N GLU A 83 -12.92 24.19 -1.66
CA GLU A 83 -12.04 23.79 -0.56
C GLU A 83 -12.82 22.91 0.43
N GLY A 84 -12.83 21.59 0.19
CA GLY A 84 -13.65 20.63 0.93
C GLY A 84 -13.35 20.48 2.43
N CYS A 85 -12.28 21.09 2.91
CA CYS A 85 -11.79 21.01 4.29
C CYS A 85 -12.16 22.22 5.16
N LEU A 86 -12.65 23.28 4.53
CA LEU A 86 -12.91 24.56 5.16
C LEU A 86 -14.38 24.91 5.04
N TRP A 87 -14.90 25.63 6.03
CA TRP A 87 -16.25 26.19 5.97
C TRP A 87 -16.28 27.63 6.44
N ARG A 88 -17.24 28.39 5.93
CA ARG A 88 -17.50 29.78 6.32
C ARG A 88 -18.49 29.82 7.47
N SER A 89 -18.05 30.39 8.59
CA SER A 89 -18.93 30.71 9.70
C SER A 89 -19.39 32.17 9.59
N GLY A 90 -20.63 32.37 9.14
CA GLY A 90 -21.25 33.68 9.02
C GLY A 90 -22.46 33.68 8.06
N ASN A 91 -23.45 34.53 8.33
CA ASN A 91 -24.64 34.70 7.47
C ASN A 91 -24.38 35.54 6.21
N ASP A 92 -23.26 36.28 6.17
CA ASP A 92 -22.93 37.15 5.05
C ASP A 92 -21.85 36.51 4.15
N SER A 93 -22.19 36.40 2.87
CA SER A 93 -21.35 35.91 1.78
C SER A 93 -20.20 36.88 1.45
N GLY A 94 -19.28 37.08 2.40
CA GLY A 94 -18.07 37.88 2.21
C GLY A 94 -17.25 38.19 3.46
N ASN A 95 -17.86 38.21 4.66
CA ASN A 95 -17.19 38.61 5.92
C ASN A 95 -17.11 37.49 6.98
N GLY A 96 -17.49 36.26 6.62
CA GLY A 96 -17.40 35.10 7.52
C GLY A 96 -15.95 34.66 7.73
N SER A 97 -15.61 34.27 8.96
CA SER A 97 -14.34 33.62 9.26
C SER A 97 -14.31 32.21 8.67
N VAL A 98 -13.21 31.85 8.02
CA VAL A 98 -12.97 30.50 7.52
C VAL A 98 -12.43 29.64 8.65
N LEU A 99 -13.06 28.50 8.91
CA LEU A 99 -12.73 27.59 10.01
C LEU A 99 -12.57 26.15 9.49
N PRO A 100 -11.78 25.32 10.18
CA PRO A 100 -11.70 23.89 9.87
C PRO A 100 -13.03 23.20 10.19
N CYS A 101 -13.38 22.23 9.36
CA CYS A 101 -14.63 21.49 9.49
C CYS A 101 -14.53 20.37 10.53
N LYS A 102 -15.62 20.18 11.27
CA LYS A 102 -15.72 19.09 12.25
C LYS A 102 -16.25 17.79 11.65
N ASP A 103 -17.26 17.91 10.78
CA ASP A 103 -17.94 16.79 10.15
C ASP A 103 -17.83 16.94 8.62
N LEU A 104 -17.53 15.82 7.95
CA LEU A 104 -17.27 15.75 6.51
C LEU A 104 -18.31 14.84 5.84
N VAL A 105 -18.68 15.21 4.62
CA VAL A 105 -19.56 14.46 3.73
C VAL A 105 -18.75 14.04 2.51
N TYR A 106 -18.83 12.76 2.18
CA TYR A 106 -17.98 12.12 1.17
C TYR A 106 -18.80 11.70 -0.04
N ASP A 107 -18.19 11.75 -1.22
CA ASP A 107 -18.75 11.10 -2.40
C ASP A 107 -18.68 9.57 -2.24
N THR A 108 -19.86 8.94 -2.11
CA THR A 108 -19.99 7.48 -1.96
C THR A 108 -20.33 6.78 -3.28
N SER A 109 -20.26 7.46 -4.43
CA SER A 109 -20.65 6.91 -5.73
C SER A 109 -19.77 5.74 -6.18
N VAL A 110 -18.46 5.82 -5.93
CA VAL A 110 -17.48 4.78 -6.33
C VAL A 110 -17.16 3.84 -5.17
N PHE A 111 -16.85 4.40 -4.00
CA PHE A 111 -16.47 3.64 -2.81
C PHE A 111 -17.29 4.09 -1.60
N PRO A 112 -18.01 3.18 -0.92
CA PRO A 112 -18.84 3.55 0.22
C PRO A 112 -18.01 3.95 1.45
N ARG A 113 -16.81 3.36 1.59
CA ARG A 113 -15.84 3.66 2.66
C ARG A 113 -14.44 3.47 2.11
N THR A 114 -13.55 4.36 2.48
CA THR A 114 -12.13 4.34 2.10
C THR A 114 -11.27 4.46 3.35
N PHE A 115 -10.02 4.00 3.28
CA PHE A 115 -9.08 4.11 4.38
C PHE A 115 -9.00 5.52 5.02
N PRO A 116 -8.79 6.62 4.26
CA PRO A 116 -8.72 7.96 4.85
C PRO A 116 -10.04 8.42 5.48
N THR A 117 -11.20 7.97 4.96
CA THR A 117 -12.51 8.33 5.52
C THR A 117 -12.85 7.56 6.79
N GLU A 118 -12.40 6.30 6.89
CA GLU A 118 -12.62 5.44 8.06
C GLU A 118 -11.78 5.88 9.27
N PHE A 119 -10.53 6.30 9.03
CA PHE A 119 -9.64 6.77 10.09
C PHE A 119 -9.70 8.29 10.33
N GLY A 120 -10.48 9.03 9.54
CA GLY A 120 -10.61 10.49 9.67
C GLY A 120 -9.32 11.26 9.32
N LEU A 121 -8.49 10.72 8.43
CA LEU A 121 -7.15 11.25 8.10
C LEU A 121 -7.19 12.23 6.92
N LEU A 122 -8.19 13.11 6.90
CA LEU A 122 -8.39 14.08 5.82
C LEU A 122 -7.93 15.48 6.28
N CYS A 123 -7.80 16.41 5.33
CA CYS A 123 -7.45 17.80 5.61
C CYS A 123 -6.08 17.92 6.32
N ASP A 124 -6.06 18.36 7.58
CA ASP A 124 -4.83 18.53 8.37
C ASP A 124 -4.03 17.23 8.51
N ASP A 125 -4.74 16.09 8.60
CA ASP A 125 -4.13 14.77 8.76
C ASP A 125 -3.89 14.03 7.43
N SER A 126 -4.10 14.68 6.28
CA SER A 126 -3.86 14.08 4.96
C SER A 126 -2.42 13.58 4.78
N LEU A 127 -1.46 14.23 5.46
CA LEU A 127 -0.06 13.79 5.46
C LEU A 127 0.13 12.42 6.12
N LEU A 128 -0.69 12.06 7.12
CA LEU A 128 -0.59 10.78 7.82
C LEU A 128 -0.86 9.62 6.86
N VAL A 129 -1.76 9.79 5.89
CA VAL A 129 -2.01 8.76 4.86
C VAL A 129 -0.71 8.44 4.10
N ASN A 130 0.08 9.45 3.76
CA ASN A 130 1.37 9.28 3.09
C ASN A 130 2.43 8.68 4.05
N MET A 131 2.41 9.07 5.33
CA MET A 131 3.34 8.55 6.34
C MET A 131 3.21 7.04 6.52
N ALA A 132 2.01 6.46 6.42
CA ALA A 132 1.83 5.02 6.47
C ALA A 132 2.63 4.29 5.36
N ASN A 133 2.69 4.86 4.15
CA ASN A 133 3.48 4.31 3.05
C ASN A 133 4.99 4.49 3.30
N VAL A 134 5.40 5.64 3.83
CA VAL A 134 6.80 5.88 4.24
C VAL A 134 7.25 4.86 5.29
N VAL A 135 6.43 4.61 6.31
CA VAL A 135 6.73 3.61 7.34
C VAL A 135 6.83 2.20 6.76
N TYR A 136 5.94 1.84 5.84
CA TYR A 136 6.03 0.58 5.12
C TYR A 136 7.37 0.44 4.37
N LEU A 137 7.78 1.46 3.61
CA LEU A 137 9.05 1.48 2.89
C LEU A 137 10.27 1.47 3.83
N ALA A 138 10.21 2.18 4.95
CA ALA A 138 11.23 2.12 5.99
C ALA A 138 11.34 0.70 6.57
N GLY A 139 10.20 0.04 6.78
CA GLY A 139 10.12 -1.38 7.12
C GLY A 139 10.84 -2.25 6.09
N VAL A 140 10.56 -2.07 4.79
CA VAL A 140 11.23 -2.80 3.69
C VAL A 140 12.74 -2.61 3.72
N ALA A 141 13.23 -1.38 3.91
CA ALA A 141 14.65 -1.10 4.00
C ALA A 141 15.30 -1.80 5.21
N ALA A 142 14.69 -1.70 6.38
CA ALA A 142 15.17 -2.38 7.60
C ALA A 142 15.18 -3.91 7.43
N GLY A 143 14.11 -4.46 6.85
CA GLY A 143 13.97 -5.88 6.57
C GLY A 143 15.00 -6.40 5.58
N ALA A 144 15.33 -5.62 4.55
CA ALA A 144 16.36 -6.00 3.58
C ALA A 144 17.74 -6.11 4.24
N ALA A 145 18.09 -5.18 5.12
CA ALA A 145 19.37 -5.18 5.86
C ALA A 145 19.47 -6.32 6.86
N VAL A 146 18.44 -6.50 7.71
CA VAL A 146 18.42 -7.55 8.74
C VAL A 146 18.22 -8.93 8.11
N GLY A 147 17.42 -9.02 7.05
CA GLY A 147 17.10 -10.26 6.36
C GLY A 147 18.32 -10.96 5.77
N GLY A 148 19.31 -10.20 5.28
CA GLY A 148 20.58 -10.76 4.82
C GLY A 148 21.31 -11.50 5.94
N LEU A 149 21.52 -10.83 7.08
CA LEU A 149 22.18 -11.41 8.25
C LEU A 149 21.42 -12.62 8.80
N ALA A 150 20.10 -12.51 8.92
CA ALA A 150 19.26 -13.61 9.40
C ALA A 150 19.29 -14.82 8.46
N ALA A 151 19.29 -14.60 7.14
CA ALA A 151 19.35 -15.66 6.14
C ALA A 151 20.67 -16.44 6.19
N ASP A 152 21.78 -15.77 6.53
CA ASP A 152 23.10 -16.39 6.63
C ASP A 152 23.28 -17.17 7.94
N LEU A 153 22.61 -16.77 9.03
CA LEU A 153 22.68 -17.45 10.33
C LEU A 153 21.69 -18.61 10.50
N ILE A 154 20.42 -18.41 10.13
CA ILE A 154 19.32 -19.36 10.38
C ILE A 154 19.08 -20.25 9.14
N GLY A 155 19.57 -19.82 7.98
CA GLY A 155 19.35 -20.47 6.70
C GLY A 155 18.21 -19.81 5.92
N ARG A 156 18.53 -19.43 4.69
CA ARG A 156 17.67 -18.66 3.76
C ARG A 156 16.27 -19.24 3.58
N LYS A 157 16.13 -20.57 3.48
CA LYS A 157 14.83 -21.23 3.28
C LYS A 157 13.91 -21.10 4.50
N SER A 158 14.45 -21.27 5.70
CA SER A 158 13.66 -21.17 6.94
C SER A 158 13.19 -19.74 7.19
N VAL A 159 14.09 -18.78 7.01
CA VAL A 159 13.79 -17.34 7.14
C VAL A 159 12.71 -16.92 6.16
N SER A 160 12.75 -17.38 4.90
CA SER A 160 11.69 -17.08 3.94
C SER A 160 10.32 -17.63 4.35
N PHE A 161 10.23 -18.86 4.86
CA PHE A 161 8.95 -19.41 5.32
C PHE A 161 8.37 -18.64 6.51
N LEU A 162 9.21 -18.31 7.48
CA LEU A 162 8.81 -17.51 8.64
C LEU A 162 8.35 -16.11 8.20
N ALA A 163 9.12 -15.45 7.34
CA ALA A 163 8.77 -14.12 6.82
C ALA A 163 7.46 -14.16 6.01
N CYS A 164 7.22 -15.18 5.18
CA CYS A 164 5.94 -15.37 4.48
C CYS A 164 4.76 -15.49 5.45
N PHE A 165 4.92 -16.29 6.51
CA PHE A 165 3.86 -16.47 7.51
C PHE A 165 3.54 -15.16 8.23
N VAL A 166 4.57 -14.46 8.71
CA VAL A 166 4.42 -13.17 9.40
C VAL A 166 3.87 -12.09 8.46
N HIS A 167 4.28 -12.09 7.18
CA HIS A 167 3.76 -11.17 6.17
C HIS A 167 2.25 -11.36 5.95
N GLY A 168 1.78 -12.62 5.86
CA GLY A 168 0.36 -12.93 5.72
C GLY A 168 -0.46 -12.52 6.95
N VAL A 169 0.01 -12.89 8.16
CA VAL A 169 -0.66 -12.55 9.42
C VAL A 169 -0.67 -11.04 9.66
N GLY A 170 0.45 -10.36 9.40
CA GLY A 170 0.57 -8.91 9.51
C GLY A 170 -0.32 -8.17 8.51
N GLY A 171 -0.47 -8.70 7.29
CA GLY A 171 -1.39 -8.15 6.29
C GLY A 171 -2.85 -8.23 6.75
N LEU A 172 -3.25 -9.35 7.35
CA LEU A 172 -4.58 -9.49 7.95
C LEU A 172 -4.77 -8.58 9.17
N GLY A 173 -3.74 -8.46 10.02
CA GLY A 173 -3.74 -7.54 11.16
C GLY A 173 -3.89 -6.09 10.75
N ALA A 174 -3.25 -5.67 9.66
CA ALA A 174 -3.42 -4.33 9.10
C ALA A 174 -4.87 -4.12 8.60
N ALA A 175 -5.47 -5.11 7.94
CA ALA A 175 -6.85 -5.02 7.46
C ALA A 175 -7.89 -4.94 8.59
N LEU A 176 -7.63 -5.57 9.73
CA LEU A 176 -8.54 -5.59 10.90
C LEU A 176 -8.16 -4.56 11.97
N SER A 177 -7.27 -3.63 11.65
CA SER A 177 -6.75 -2.68 12.64
C SER A 177 -7.84 -1.69 13.09
N PRO A 178 -8.05 -1.52 14.41
CA PRO A 178 -9.10 -0.63 14.93
C PRO A 178 -8.68 0.84 15.02
N ASN A 179 -7.37 1.11 14.90
CA ASN A 179 -6.83 2.47 14.99
C ASN A 179 -5.62 2.62 14.06
N TYR A 180 -5.33 3.88 13.70
CA TYR A 180 -4.25 4.22 12.79
C TYR A 180 -2.87 3.77 13.30
N GLY A 181 -2.62 3.87 14.62
CA GLY A 181 -1.33 3.44 15.20
C GLY A 181 -1.06 1.94 15.01
N ALA A 182 -2.05 1.09 15.27
CA ALA A 182 -1.98 -0.35 15.05
C ALA A 182 -1.80 -0.67 13.56
N TYR A 183 -2.53 0.02 12.68
CA TYR A 183 -2.36 -0.11 11.24
C TYR A 183 -0.90 0.14 10.82
N VAL A 184 -0.33 1.28 11.24
CA VAL A 184 1.05 1.66 10.90
C VAL A 184 2.07 0.67 11.46
N ALA A 185 1.85 0.16 12.69
CA ALA A 185 2.71 -0.86 13.27
C ALA A 185 2.68 -2.16 12.46
N PHE A 186 1.50 -2.66 12.10
CA PHE A 186 1.39 -3.85 11.23
C PHE A 186 2.02 -3.61 9.86
N ARG A 187 1.83 -2.41 9.28
CA ARG A 187 2.46 -2.02 8.01
C ARG A 187 3.98 -2.07 8.09
N PHE A 188 4.59 -1.60 9.18
CA PHE A 188 6.03 -1.69 9.38
C PHE A 188 6.51 -3.15 9.34
N PHE A 189 5.87 -4.04 10.11
CA PHE A 189 6.24 -5.46 10.15
C PHE A 189 6.04 -6.17 8.80
N VAL A 190 4.93 -5.88 8.09
CA VAL A 190 4.70 -6.39 6.74
C VAL A 190 5.78 -5.89 5.78
N GLY A 191 6.13 -4.61 5.84
CA GLY A 191 7.23 -4.04 5.07
C GLY A 191 8.57 -4.74 5.36
N SER A 192 8.91 -4.94 6.64
CA SER A 192 10.14 -5.67 7.01
C SER A 192 10.16 -7.09 6.47
N CYS A 193 9.04 -7.83 6.55
CA CYS A 193 8.97 -9.16 5.97
C CYS A 193 9.10 -9.14 4.44
N HIS A 194 8.52 -8.14 3.77
CA HIS A 194 8.68 -7.95 2.33
C HIS A 194 10.15 -7.77 1.94
N GLY A 195 10.89 -6.93 2.66
CA GLY A 195 12.33 -6.73 2.44
C GLY A 195 13.13 -8.02 2.60
N ILE A 196 12.86 -8.80 3.65
CA ILE A 196 13.49 -10.11 3.89
C ILE A 196 13.23 -11.09 2.75
N LEU A 197 11.98 -11.14 2.27
CA LEU A 197 11.57 -12.04 1.19
C LEU A 197 12.27 -11.69 -0.13
N ASN A 198 12.29 -10.41 -0.50
CA ASN A 198 12.96 -9.98 -1.74
C ASN A 198 14.46 -10.28 -1.70
N SER A 199 15.15 -9.97 -0.60
CA SER A 199 16.58 -10.29 -0.44
C SER A 199 16.86 -11.79 -0.49
N SER A 200 15.93 -12.61 0.01
CA SER A 200 16.08 -14.08 -0.02
C SER A 200 15.84 -14.65 -1.42
N VAL A 201 14.83 -14.14 -2.14
CA VAL A 201 14.46 -14.60 -3.49
C VAL A 201 15.51 -14.23 -4.53
N THR A 202 16.05 -13.01 -4.51
CA THR A 202 17.06 -12.57 -5.47
C THR A 202 18.33 -13.43 -5.40
N VAL A 203 18.77 -13.78 -4.19
CA VAL A 203 19.95 -14.63 -4.02
C VAL A 203 19.65 -16.09 -4.39
N LEU A 204 18.45 -16.60 -4.11
CA LEU A 204 18.05 -17.94 -4.55
C LEU A 204 17.97 -18.04 -6.08
N SER A 205 17.49 -16.99 -6.77
CA SER A 205 17.48 -16.96 -8.23
C SER A 205 18.90 -16.89 -8.78
N MET A 206 19.77 -16.05 -8.21
CA MET A 206 21.18 -15.95 -8.60
C MET A 206 21.91 -17.28 -8.40
N TYR A 207 21.70 -17.97 -7.27
CA TYR A 207 22.28 -19.29 -7.03
C TYR A 207 21.83 -20.31 -8.09
N ASN A 208 20.55 -20.30 -8.47
CA ASN A 208 20.04 -21.18 -9.52
C ASN A 208 20.65 -20.85 -10.89
N HIS A 209 20.81 -19.56 -11.22
CA HIS A 209 21.46 -19.13 -12.47
C HIS A 209 22.95 -19.48 -12.51
N VAL A 210 23.70 -19.24 -11.41
CA VAL A 210 25.13 -19.56 -11.32
C VAL A 210 25.36 -21.06 -11.40
N LYS A 211 24.52 -21.87 -10.72
CA LYS A 211 24.61 -23.32 -10.79
C LYS A 211 24.32 -23.87 -12.19
N ALA A 212 23.38 -23.26 -12.91
CA ALA A 212 23.14 -23.59 -14.31
C ALA A 212 24.36 -23.23 -15.19
N TRP A 213 24.97 -22.06 -14.96
CA TRP A 213 26.16 -21.62 -15.69
C TRP A 213 27.40 -22.47 -15.42
N SER A 214 27.65 -22.86 -14.16
CA SER A 214 28.80 -23.71 -13.82
C SER A 214 28.71 -25.10 -14.43
N LEU A 215 27.49 -25.64 -14.56
CA LEU A 215 27.27 -26.91 -15.26
C LEU A 215 27.60 -26.80 -16.76
N CYS A 216 27.34 -25.64 -17.40
CA CYS A 216 27.72 -25.42 -18.80
C CYS A 216 29.24 -25.43 -19.05
N HIS A 217 30.04 -24.88 -18.12
CA HIS A 217 31.50 -24.72 -18.33
C HIS A 217 32.32 -25.93 -17.87
N GLN A 218 31.74 -26.85 -17.11
CA GLN A 218 32.45 -28.02 -16.61
C GLN A 218 32.51 -29.17 -17.62
N GLU A 219 31.89 -29.00 -18.80
CA GLU A 219 31.86 -29.96 -19.92
C GLU A 219 32.70 -29.50 -21.13
N ASP A 220 33.32 -28.31 -21.05
CA ASP A 220 34.20 -27.76 -22.10
C ASP A 220 35.71 -28.04 -21.83
N ASP A 221 36.07 -28.64 -20.69
CA ASP A 221 37.42 -29.13 -20.32
C ASP A 221 37.47 -30.67 -20.28
#